data_AF-A0A965IGS3-F1
#
_entry.id   AF-A0A965IGS3-F1
#
_cell.length_a   1.000
_cell.length_b   1.000
_cell.length_c   1.000
_cell.angle_alpha   90.00
_cell.angle_beta   90.00
_cell.angle_gamma   90.00
#
_symmetry.space_group_name_H-M   'P 1'
#
loop_
_entity.id
_entity.type
_entity.pdbx_description
1 polymer ?
#
loop_
_entity_poly.entity_id
_entity_poly.type
_entity_poly.pdbx_seq_one_letter_code
_entity_poly.pdbx_strand_id
1 'polypeptide(L)'
;MPHVELSPRERQFVQRMAEGAGKREAFIEAFEPGGTSRSVSTAAWKVAKRPEVQQALAQQQAVERLRYSQNPLQIRSFVVDSLQHLARTAQKDSDRLAALKMLGQLADVQAFETKSIVEHRSSADTKSRLAAKLQRLVIDVEAHPPASVQGGEDDPTPG
;
A
#
# COMPACT_ATOMS: atom_id res chain seq x y z
N MET A 1 -7.02 -15.12 -25.19
CA MET A 1 -5.92 -14.19 -24.82
C MET A 1 -4.85 -14.34 -25.89
N PRO A 2 -4.50 -13.32 -26.69
CA PRO A 2 -3.47 -13.50 -27.71
C PRO A 2 -2.14 -13.70 -26.99
N HIS A 3 -1.65 -14.93 -27.02
CA HIS A 3 -0.28 -15.26 -26.63
C HIS A 3 0.62 -14.55 -27.64
N VAL A 4 1.29 -13.48 -27.22
CA VAL A 4 2.32 -12.89 -28.06
C VAL A 4 3.44 -13.91 -28.12
N GLU A 5 3.58 -14.57 -29.27
CA GLU A 5 4.64 -15.54 -29.52
C GLU A 5 5.96 -14.79 -29.69
N LEU A 6 6.62 -14.50 -28.57
CA LEU A 6 7.97 -13.94 -28.58
C LEU A 6 9.01 -15.06 -28.65
N SER A 7 10.02 -14.87 -29.50
CA SER A 7 11.23 -15.66 -29.47
C SER A 7 11.91 -15.57 -28.09
N PRO A 8 12.64 -16.61 -27.63
CA PRO A 8 13.40 -16.55 -26.38
C PRO A 8 14.29 -15.30 -26.25
N ARG A 9 14.93 -14.87 -27.35
CA ARG A 9 15.76 -13.65 -27.38
C ARG A 9 14.91 -12.39 -27.23
N GLU A 10 13.73 -12.35 -27.83
CA GLU A 10 12.83 -11.19 -27.72
C GLU A 10 12.24 -11.07 -26.31
N ARG A 11 11.97 -12.19 -25.65
CA ARG A 11 11.56 -12.19 -24.23
C ARG A 11 12.66 -11.60 -23.34
N GLN A 12 13.91 -11.99 -23.56
CA GLN A 12 15.04 -11.43 -22.82
C GLN A 12 15.21 -9.93 -23.10
N PHE A 13 15.03 -9.50 -24.35
CA PHE A 13 15.03 -8.09 -24.72
C PHE A 13 13.94 -7.29 -23.99
N VAL A 14 12.70 -7.80 -23.99
CA VAL A 14 11.57 -7.16 -23.28
C VAL A 14 11.84 -7.10 -21.78
N GLN A 15 12.32 -8.19 -21.19
CA GLN A 15 12.64 -8.24 -19.77
C GLN A 15 13.70 -7.21 -19.38
N ARG A 16 14.81 -7.11 -20.13
CA ARG A 16 15.85 -6.11 -19.84
C ARG A 16 15.35 -4.68 -19.99
N MET A 17 14.47 -4.41 -20.95
CA MET A 17 13.85 -3.09 -21.06
C MET A 17 12.86 -2.79 -19.93
N ALA A 18 12.15 -3.80 -19.39
CA ALA A 18 11.31 -3.63 -18.21
C ALA A 18 12.14 -3.38 -16.94
N GLU A 19 13.32 -3.98 -16.83
CA GLU A 19 14.30 -3.72 -15.76
C GLU A 19 14.97 -2.33 -15.87
N GLY A 20 14.69 -1.57 -16.94
CA GLY A 20 15.16 -0.18 -17.11
C GLY A 20 16.37 -0.02 -18.04
N ALA A 21 16.86 -1.09 -18.66
CA ALA A 21 17.97 -1.00 -19.60
C ALA A 21 17.58 -0.21 -20.87
N GLY A 22 18.56 0.49 -21.45
CA GLY A 22 18.36 1.19 -22.72
C GLY A 22 18.13 0.21 -23.88
N LYS A 23 17.37 0.62 -24.90
CA LYS A 23 17.04 -0.25 -26.07
C LYS A 23 18.28 -0.90 -26.70
N ARG A 24 19.38 -0.16 -26.79
CA ARG A 24 20.63 -0.67 -27.36
C ARG A 24 21.27 -1.73 -26.48
N GLU A 25 21.35 -1.47 -25.18
CA GLU A 25 21.96 -2.36 -24.19
C GLU A 25 21.17 -3.67 -24.09
N ALA A 26 19.85 -3.57 -23.94
CA ALA A 26 18.96 -4.72 -23.96
C ALA A 26 19.10 -5.55 -25.24
N PHE A 27 19.32 -4.90 -26.40
CA PHE A 27 19.51 -5.59 -27.67
C PHE A 27 20.87 -6.29 -27.76
N ILE A 28 21.93 -5.66 -27.26
CA ILE A 28 23.27 -6.26 -27.24
C ILE A 28 23.25 -7.55 -26.42
N GLU A 29 22.60 -7.51 -25.28
CA GLU A 29 22.58 -8.61 -24.33
C GLU A 29 21.63 -9.75 -24.70
N ALA A 30 20.53 -9.44 -25.40
CA ALA A 30 19.57 -10.44 -25.84
C ALA A 30 19.95 -11.11 -27.17
N PHE A 31 20.68 -10.42 -28.06
CA PHE A 31 20.95 -10.90 -29.41
C PHE A 31 22.41 -11.03 -29.79
N GLU A 32 23.34 -10.57 -28.94
CA GLU A 32 24.80 -10.56 -29.18
C GLU A 32 25.16 -10.15 -30.62
N PRO A 33 24.72 -8.95 -31.07
CA PRO A 33 24.79 -8.57 -32.46
C PRO A 33 26.23 -8.27 -32.88
N GLY A 34 26.67 -8.88 -33.99
CA GLY A 34 27.86 -8.44 -34.70
C GLY A 34 27.63 -7.11 -35.43
N GLY A 35 28.71 -6.36 -35.70
CA GLY A 35 28.70 -5.16 -36.54
C GLY A 35 29.09 -3.87 -35.82
N THR A 36 28.83 -2.73 -36.48
CA THR A 36 29.24 -1.42 -35.97
C THR A 36 28.24 -0.87 -34.95
N SER A 37 28.70 0.04 -34.10
CA SER A 37 27.84 0.73 -33.12
C SER A 37 26.55 1.29 -33.72
N ARG A 38 26.60 1.82 -34.95
CA ARG A 38 25.43 2.39 -35.63
C ARG A 38 24.43 1.34 -36.09
N SER A 39 24.90 0.18 -36.56
CA SER A 39 24.03 -0.91 -37.00
C SER A 39 23.27 -1.52 -35.82
N VAL A 40 23.95 -1.68 -34.67
CA VAL A 40 23.34 -2.18 -33.43
C VAL A 40 22.22 -1.28 -32.95
N SER A 41 22.43 0.04 -32.89
CA SER A 41 21.37 0.99 -32.49
C SER A 41 20.17 0.96 -33.43
N THR A 42 20.41 0.82 -34.74
CA THR A 42 19.34 0.75 -35.75
C THR A 42 18.55 -0.54 -35.62
N ALA A 43 19.22 -1.68 -35.42
CA ALA A 43 18.60 -2.97 -35.24
C ALA A 43 17.77 -3.03 -33.94
N ALA A 44 18.31 -2.51 -32.83
CA ALA A 44 17.59 -2.37 -31.57
C ALA A 44 16.29 -1.58 -31.72
N TRP A 45 16.33 -0.49 -32.49
CA TRP A 45 15.14 0.32 -32.75
C TRP A 45 14.10 -0.40 -33.60
N LYS A 46 14.53 -1.18 -34.59
CA LYS A 46 13.65 -2.03 -35.41
C LYS A 46 12.95 -3.09 -34.55
N VAL A 47 13.68 -3.78 -33.68
CA VAL A 47 13.10 -4.79 -32.78
C VAL A 47 12.12 -4.17 -31.79
N ALA A 48 12.47 -3.04 -31.18
CA ALA A 48 11.56 -2.30 -30.29
C ALA A 48 10.30 -1.75 -30.99
N LYS A 49 10.28 -1.68 -32.32
CA LYS A 49 9.10 -1.28 -33.10
C LYS A 49 8.20 -2.44 -33.53
N ARG A 50 8.61 -3.68 -33.33
CA ARG A 50 7.76 -4.83 -33.66
C ARG A 50 6.50 -4.80 -32.80
N PRO A 51 5.31 -5.06 -33.39
CA PRO A 51 4.05 -4.98 -32.68
C PRO A 51 3.98 -5.97 -31.52
N GLU A 52 4.56 -7.17 -31.69
CA GLU A 52 4.66 -8.21 -30.65
C GLU A 52 5.45 -7.71 -29.42
N VAL A 53 6.64 -7.16 -29.65
CA VAL A 53 7.51 -6.62 -28.58
C VAL A 53 6.81 -5.47 -27.85
N GLN A 54 6.12 -4.59 -28.58
CA GLN A 54 5.37 -3.48 -27.99
C GLN A 54 4.18 -3.98 -27.14
N GLN A 55 3.44 -4.97 -27.63
CA GLN A 55 2.34 -5.57 -26.88
C GLN A 55 2.85 -6.25 -25.61
N ALA A 56 3.96 -6.98 -25.68
CA ALA A 56 4.55 -7.64 -24.52
C ALA A 56 5.05 -6.64 -23.46
N LEU A 57 5.68 -5.54 -23.88
CA LEU A 57 6.06 -4.45 -22.98
C LEU A 57 4.85 -3.82 -22.32
N ALA A 58 3.80 -3.54 -23.09
CA ALA A 58 2.56 -2.97 -22.57
C ALA A 58 1.89 -3.93 -21.57
N GLN A 59 1.94 -5.24 -21.82
CA GLN A 59 1.45 -6.27 -20.91
C GLN A 59 2.29 -6.32 -19.62
N GLN A 60 3.62 -6.33 -19.71
CA GLN A 60 4.46 -6.31 -18.51
C GLN A 60 4.23 -5.05 -17.66
N GLN A 61 4.16 -3.87 -18.29
CA GLN A 61 3.82 -2.63 -17.61
C GLN A 61 2.40 -2.65 -17.04
N ALA A 62 1.44 -3.32 -17.70
CA ALA A 62 0.10 -3.49 -17.16
C ALA A 62 0.08 -4.43 -15.95
N VAL A 63 0.85 -5.53 -15.98
CA VAL A 63 1.02 -6.45 -14.85
C VAL A 63 1.71 -5.77 -13.68
N GLU A 64 2.76 -4.99 -13.93
CA GLU A 64 3.39 -4.17 -12.89
C GLU A 64 2.41 -3.16 -12.32
N ARG A 65 1.70 -2.40 -13.16
CA ARG A 65 0.66 -1.47 -12.70
C ARG A 65 -0.44 -2.18 -11.90
N LEU A 66 -0.85 -3.37 -12.30
CA LEU A 66 -1.83 -4.17 -11.57
C LEU A 66 -1.28 -4.63 -10.22
N ARG A 67 -0.03 -5.12 -10.19
CA ARG A 67 0.67 -5.52 -8.95
C ARG A 67 0.74 -4.37 -7.96
N TYR A 68 1.01 -3.16 -8.44
CA TYR A 68 1.00 -1.98 -7.61
C TYR A 68 -0.45 -1.59 -7.23
N SER A 69 -1.40 -1.59 -8.15
CA SER A 69 -2.78 -1.13 -7.90
C SER A 69 -3.57 -1.90 -6.83
N GLN A 70 -3.21 -3.17 -6.55
CA GLN A 70 -4.00 -4.01 -5.65
C GLN A 70 -3.70 -3.82 -4.15
N ASN A 71 -2.65 -3.08 -3.78
CA ASN A 71 -2.38 -2.81 -2.37
C ASN A 71 -1.78 -1.41 -2.15
N PRO A 72 -2.56 -0.41 -1.71
CA PRO A 72 -2.10 0.97 -1.59
C PRO A 72 -0.93 1.14 -0.61
N LEU A 73 -0.80 0.27 0.39
CA LEU A 73 0.35 0.26 1.31
C LEU A 73 1.64 -0.17 0.60
N GLN A 74 1.56 -1.13 -0.33
CA GLN A 74 2.72 -1.59 -1.10
C GLN A 74 3.16 -0.59 -2.18
N ILE A 75 2.20 0.15 -2.78
CA ILE A 75 2.54 1.27 -3.67
C ILE A 75 3.34 2.30 -2.89
N ARG A 76 2.85 2.65 -1.70
CA ARG A 76 3.47 3.67 -0.88
C ARG A 76 4.90 3.29 -0.49
N SER A 77 5.12 2.08 0.00
CA SER A 77 6.47 1.62 0.37
C SER A 77 7.40 1.66 -0.84
N PHE A 78 6.94 1.17 -1.99
CA PHE A 78 7.72 1.19 -3.22
C PHE A 78 8.07 2.62 -3.69
N VAL A 79 7.12 3.55 -3.64
CA VAL A 79 7.35 4.96 -4.02
C VAL A 79 8.33 5.62 -3.06
N VAL A 80 8.20 5.37 -1.75
CA VAL A 80 9.14 5.88 -0.74
C VAL A 80 10.55 5.33 -1.01
N ASP A 81 10.70 4.03 -1.20
CA ASP A 81 12.00 3.39 -1.46
C ASP A 81 12.64 3.93 -2.75
N SER A 82 11.84 4.11 -3.80
CA SER A 82 12.30 4.65 -5.09
C SER A 82 12.75 6.11 -4.97
N LEU A 83 12.01 6.95 -4.25
CA LEU A 83 12.37 8.34 -4.02
C LEU A 83 13.62 8.47 -3.14
N GLN A 84 13.77 7.62 -2.11
CA GLN A 84 14.97 7.57 -1.28
C GLN A 84 16.20 7.12 -2.07
N HIS A 85 16.02 6.16 -3.00
CA HIS A 85 17.08 5.75 -3.90
C HIS A 85 17.49 6.92 -4.80
N LEU A 86 16.52 7.57 -5.47
CA LEU A 86 16.77 8.70 -6.37
C LEU A 86 17.45 9.87 -5.64
N ALA A 87 17.03 10.17 -4.41
CA ALA A 87 17.66 11.20 -3.58
C ALA A 87 19.16 10.92 -3.30
N ARG A 88 19.56 9.64 -3.23
CA ARG A 88 20.97 9.24 -3.04
C ARG A 88 21.76 9.10 -4.33
N THR A 89 21.16 8.58 -5.39
CA THR A 89 21.89 8.11 -6.58
C THR A 89 21.77 9.01 -7.80
N ALA A 90 20.81 9.96 -7.82
CA ALA A 90 20.66 10.86 -8.96
C ALA A 90 21.96 11.66 -9.21
N GLN A 91 22.32 11.85 -10.48
CA GLN A 91 23.52 12.61 -10.86
C GLN A 91 23.29 14.12 -10.83
N LYS A 92 22.04 14.57 -11.00
CA LYS A 92 21.67 15.99 -10.98
C LYS A 92 21.12 16.38 -9.62
N ASP A 93 21.61 17.49 -9.08
CA ASP A 93 21.13 18.04 -7.82
C ASP A 93 19.65 18.45 -7.88
N SER A 94 19.17 18.87 -9.05
CA SER A 94 17.74 19.15 -9.28
C SER A 94 16.86 17.94 -8.95
N ASP A 95 17.30 16.76 -9.37
CA ASP A 95 16.53 15.52 -9.28
C ASP A 95 16.59 14.98 -7.84
N ARG A 96 17.75 15.15 -7.17
CA ARG A 96 17.89 14.88 -5.73
C ARG A 96 16.96 15.77 -4.90
N LEU A 97 16.97 17.07 -5.17
CA LEU A 97 16.17 18.05 -4.43
C LEU A 97 14.67 17.84 -4.68
N ALA A 98 14.28 17.51 -5.91
CA ALA A 98 12.90 17.14 -6.23
C ALA A 98 12.45 15.89 -5.46
N ALA A 99 13.29 14.84 -5.41
CA ALA A 99 12.99 13.62 -4.67
C ALA A 99 12.84 13.88 -3.16
N LEU A 100 13.75 14.66 -2.57
CA LEU A 100 13.68 15.06 -1.16
C LEU A 100 12.44 15.88 -0.85
N LYS A 101 12.06 16.82 -1.73
CA LYS A 101 10.84 17.60 -1.59
C LYS A 101 9.59 16.73 -1.62
N MET A 102 9.52 15.77 -2.55
CA MET A 102 8.39 14.83 -2.64
C MET A 102 8.29 13.91 -1.42
N LEU A 103 9.41 13.47 -0.86
CA LEU A 103 9.43 12.71 0.40
C LEU A 103 8.87 13.53 1.57
N GLY A 104 9.25 14.80 1.70
CA GLY A 104 8.69 15.71 2.72
C GLY A 104 7.18 15.90 2.57
N GLN A 105 6.70 16.11 1.34
CA GLN A 105 5.27 16.23 1.06
C GLN A 105 4.48 14.96 1.44
N LEU A 106 5.04 13.77 1.20
CA LEU A 106 4.40 12.51 1.56
C LEU A 106 4.37 12.27 3.08
N ALA A 107 5.32 12.82 3.82
CA ALA A 107 5.35 12.80 5.29
C ALA A 107 4.30 13.76 5.88
N ASP A 108 4.14 14.95 5.31
CA ASP A 108 3.12 15.92 5.75
C ASP A 108 1.69 15.38 5.56
N VAL A 109 1.40 14.68 4.46
CA VAL A 109 0.08 14.07 4.23
C VAL A 109 -0.28 13.05 5.33
N GLN A 110 0.68 12.33 5.90
CA GLN A 110 0.44 11.44 7.06
C GLN A 110 0.09 12.18 8.33
N ALA A 111 0.70 13.34 8.55
CA ALA A 111 0.43 14.14 9.73
C ALA A 111 -1.03 14.61 9.76
N PHE A 112 -1.69 14.72 8.60
CA PHE A 112 -3.09 15.11 8.47
C PHE A 112 -4.09 13.94 8.31
N GLU A 113 -3.68 12.77 7.78
CA GLU A 113 -4.57 11.59 7.64
C GLU A 113 -4.94 10.92 8.99
N THR A 114 -4.32 11.30 10.11
CA THR A 114 -4.58 10.68 11.44
C THR A 114 -5.85 11.20 12.13
N LYS A 115 -6.72 11.98 11.49
CA LYS A 115 -7.96 12.47 12.13
C LYS A 115 -9.19 12.40 11.21
N SER A 116 -10.02 11.38 11.41
CA SER A 116 -11.45 11.51 11.77
C SER A 116 -12.23 10.22 11.51
N ILE A 117 -12.17 9.26 12.44
CA ILE A 117 -13.32 8.36 12.62
C ILE A 117 -14.31 9.14 13.50
N VAL A 118 -15.14 9.99 12.90
CA VAL A 118 -16.36 10.45 13.56
C VAL A 118 -17.33 9.27 13.51
N GLU A 119 -17.33 8.44 14.55
CA GLU A 119 -18.42 7.50 14.76
C GLU A 119 -19.71 8.32 14.97
N HIS A 120 -20.50 8.49 13.92
CA HIS A 120 -21.88 8.91 14.06
C HIS A 120 -22.66 7.77 14.70
N ARG A 121 -22.59 7.67 16.03
CA ARG A 121 -23.49 6.83 16.82
C ARG A 121 -24.87 7.48 16.77
N SER A 122 -25.79 6.86 16.04
CA SER A 122 -27.21 7.23 16.07
C SER A 122 -27.70 7.23 17.52
N SER A 123 -28.49 8.24 17.91
CA SER A 123 -29.07 8.37 19.24
C SER A 123 -29.98 7.18 19.62
N ALA A 124 -30.41 6.38 18.65
CA ALA A 124 -31.13 5.14 18.88
C ALA A 124 -30.22 4.03 19.46
N ASP A 125 -28.96 3.95 19.02
CA ASP A 125 -27.99 2.93 19.48
C ASP A 125 -27.45 3.23 20.88
N THR A 126 -27.37 4.51 21.25
CA THR A 126 -26.94 4.91 22.60
C THR A 126 -28.03 4.65 23.63
N LYS A 127 -29.30 4.87 23.29
CA LYS A 127 -30.44 4.56 24.17
C LYS A 127 -30.59 3.05 24.41
N SER A 128 -30.45 2.22 23.37
CA SER A 128 -30.55 0.77 23.52
C SER A 128 -29.42 0.19 24.40
N ARG A 129 -28.18 0.67 24.22
CA ARG A 129 -27.05 0.28 25.09
C ARG A 129 -27.18 0.78 26.51
N LEU A 130 -27.71 1.99 26.71
CA LEU A 130 -27.97 2.52 28.05
C LEU A 130 -29.06 1.70 28.75
N ALA A 131 -30.15 1.38 28.05
CA ALA A 131 -31.22 0.53 28.58
C ALA A 131 -30.70 -0.88 28.94
N ALA A 132 -29.87 -1.49 28.09
CA ALA A 132 -29.25 -2.79 28.37
C ALA A 132 -28.32 -2.75 29.59
N LYS A 133 -27.55 -1.66 29.76
CA LYS A 133 -26.70 -1.46 30.96
C LYS A 133 -27.53 -1.27 32.23
N LEU A 134 -28.63 -0.51 32.16
CA LEU A 134 -29.52 -0.30 33.30
C LEU A 134 -30.23 -1.60 33.71
N GLN A 135 -30.72 -2.39 32.75
CA GLN A 135 -31.33 -3.69 33.04
C GLN A 135 -30.35 -4.64 33.74
N ARG A 136 -29.09 -4.67 33.29
CA ARG A 136 -28.06 -5.50 33.93
C ARG A 136 -27.81 -5.09 35.40
N LEU A 137 -27.79 -3.79 35.68
CA LEU A 137 -27.61 -3.28 37.04
C LEU A 137 -28.83 -3.53 37.94
N VAL A 138 -30.04 -3.48 37.40
CA VAL A 138 -31.27 -3.80 38.17
C VAL A 138 -31.29 -5.27 38.59
N ILE A 139 -30.85 -6.17 37.69
CA ILE A 139 -30.73 -7.61 38.01
C ILE A 139 -29.66 -7.86 39.09
N ASP A 140 -28.53 -7.13 39.06
CA ASP A 140 -27.50 -7.23 40.11
C ASP A 140 -27.99 -6.67 41.47
N VAL A 141 -28.91 -5.70 41.49
CA VAL A 141 -29.51 -5.18 42.73
C VAL A 141 -30.52 -6.16 43.34
N GLU A 142 -31.33 -6.84 42.52
CA GLU A 142 -32.27 -7.86 43.02
C GLU A 142 -31.56 -9.15 43.49
N ALA A 143 -30.37 -9.43 42.98
CA ALA A 143 -29.58 -10.60 43.36
C ALA A 143 -28.78 -10.44 44.68
N HIS A 144 -28.84 -9.28 45.34
CA HIS A 144 -28.24 -9.10 46.66
C HIS A 144 -29.29 -9.43 47.76
N PRO A 145 -29.25 -10.63 48.39
CA PRO A 145 -30.13 -10.91 49.52
C PRO A 145 -29.84 -9.89 50.63
N PRO A 146 -30.86 -9.34 51.32
CA PRO A 146 -30.63 -8.43 52.42
C PRO A 146 -29.83 -9.16 53.49
N ALA A 147 -28.65 -8.64 53.82
CA ALA A 147 -27.93 -9.03 55.01
C ALA A 147 -28.90 -8.89 56.20
N SER A 148 -29.31 -10.03 56.75
CA SER A 148 -30.15 -10.12 57.93
C SER A 148 -29.44 -9.40 59.08
N VAL A 149 -29.93 -8.20 59.40
CA VAL A 149 -29.60 -7.45 60.61
C VAL A 149 -30.20 -8.24 61.77
N GLN A 150 -29.34 -8.94 62.51
CA GLN A 150 -29.74 -9.60 63.74
C GLN A 150 -29.78 -8.54 64.84
N GLY A 151 -30.98 -7.98 65.05
CA GLY A 151 -31.29 -7.15 66.20
C GLY A 151 -31.28 -7.99 67.46
N GLY A 152 -30.50 -7.55 68.45
CA GLY A 152 -30.52 -8.01 69.83
C GLY A 152 -30.46 -6.78 70.72
N GLU A 153 -31.56 -6.05 70.77
CA GLU A 153 -31.80 -4.93 71.68
C GLU A 153 -32.80 -5.46 72.71
N ASP A 154 -32.30 -5.94 73.85
CA ASP A 154 -33.07 -6.15 75.07
C ASP A 154 -32.42 -5.31 76.16
N ASP A 155 -32.84 -4.06 76.24
CA ASP A 155 -32.95 -3.37 77.51
C ASP A 155 -34.26 -2.56 77.49
N PRO A 156 -35.14 -2.79 78.47
CA PRO A 156 -35.80 -1.63 79.02
C PRO A 156 -35.86 -1.65 80.56
N THR A 157 -34.99 -0.84 81.16
CA THR A 157 -35.34 0.35 82.00
C THR A 157 -36.05 0.08 83.37
N PRO A 158 -36.31 1.13 84.19
CA PRO A 158 -35.52 1.56 85.35
C PRO A 158 -36.16 1.24 86.72
N GLY A 159 -35.35 1.34 87.79
CA GLY A 159 -35.78 1.37 89.19
C GLY A 159 -34.62 1.55 90.14
#